data_AF-A0A454D227-F1
#
_entry.id   AF-A0A454D227-F1
#
_cell.length_a   1.000
_cell.length_b   1.000
_cell.length_c   1.000
_cell.angle_alpha   90.00
_cell.angle_beta   90.00
_cell.angle_gamma   90.00
#
_symmetry.space_group_name_H-M   'P 1'
#
loop_
_entity.id
_entity.type
_entity.pdbx_description
1 polymer ?
#
loop_
_entity_poly.entity_id
_entity_poly.type
_entity_poly.pdbx_seq_one_letter_code
_entity_poly.pdbx_strand_id
1 'polypeptide(L)'
;MASNNDSIKKTLGVVVGLSLVCSIIVSTAAVGLRDQQKANAVLDKQSKIIEVAGIDAEGKKVPELFAEYIEPRLVDFKTGDYV
;
A
#
# COMPACT_ATOMS: atom_id res chain seq x y z
N MET A 1 -12.95 -22.11 39.45
CA MET A 1 -14.21 -21.64 38.84
C MET A 1 -14.19 -21.99 37.37
N ALA A 2 -14.64 -23.20 37.00
CA ALA A 2 -14.71 -23.63 35.60
C ALA A 2 -15.91 -22.92 34.95
N SER A 3 -15.60 -22.14 33.94
CA SER A 3 -16.47 -21.16 33.27
C SER A 3 -17.71 -21.82 32.65
N ASN A 4 -18.90 -21.37 33.03
CA ASN A 4 -20.20 -21.80 32.47
C ASN A 4 -20.48 -21.14 31.09
N ASN A 5 -19.44 -20.93 30.28
CA ASN A 5 -19.50 -20.09 29.08
C ASN A 5 -19.32 -20.84 27.76
N ASP A 6 -18.94 -22.12 27.81
CA ASP A 6 -18.80 -22.98 26.64
C ASP A 6 -20.11 -23.72 26.36
N SER A 7 -20.98 -23.06 25.59
CA SER A 7 -22.14 -23.71 24.96
C SER A 7 -21.98 -23.63 23.44
N ILE A 8 -22.26 -24.72 22.74
CA ILE A 8 -22.17 -24.83 21.27
C ILE A 8 -22.85 -23.65 20.57
N LYS A 9 -24.01 -23.21 21.08
CA LYS A 9 -24.74 -22.05 20.55
C LYS A 9 -23.94 -20.75 20.67
N LYS A 10 -23.23 -20.56 21.79
CA LYS A 10 -22.41 -19.38 22.06
C LYS A 10 -21.15 -19.39 21.20
N THR A 11 -20.51 -20.54 21.02
CA THR A 11 -19.35 -20.71 20.13
C THR A 11 -19.71 -20.36 18.70
N LEU A 12 -20.82 -20.88 18.16
CA LEU A 12 -21.31 -20.53 16.82
C LEU A 12 -21.61 -19.02 16.69
N GLY A 13 -22.25 -18.41 17.69
CA GLY A 13 -22.51 -16.97 17.69
C GLY A 13 -21.24 -16.12 17.65
N VAL A 14 -20.22 -16.49 18.44
CA VAL A 14 -18.92 -15.80 18.46
C VAL A 14 -18.20 -15.93 17.12
N VAL A 15 -18.17 -17.13 16.52
CA VAL A 15 -17.50 -17.35 15.24
C VAL A 15 -18.16 -16.55 14.12
N VAL A 16 -19.50 -16.56 14.05
CA VAL A 16 -20.23 -15.76 13.05
C VAL A 16 -19.97 -14.26 13.27
N GLY A 17 -20.05 -13.79 14.51
CA GLY A 17 -19.75 -12.39 14.84
C GLY A 17 -18.33 -11.98 14.47
N LEU A 18 -17.33 -12.78 14.82
CA LEU A 18 -15.93 -12.52 14.47
C LEU A 18 -15.73 -12.52 12.96
N SER A 19 -16.30 -13.50 12.24
CA SER A 19 -16.19 -13.58 10.79
C SER A 19 -16.78 -12.37 10.08
N LEU A 20 -17.93 -11.87 10.56
CA LEU A 20 -18.59 -10.68 10.01
C LEU A 20 -17.75 -9.42 10.23
N VAL A 21 -17.21 -9.24 11.44
CA VAL A 21 -16.36 -8.09 11.77
C VAL A 21 -15.09 -8.12 10.92
N CYS A 22 -14.42 -9.27 10.84
CA CYS A 22 -13.22 -9.43 10.02
C CYS A 22 -13.51 -9.18 8.53
N SER A 23 -14.63 -9.66 7.98
CA SER A 23 -14.96 -9.43 6.57
C SER A 23 -15.21 -7.97 6.25
N ILE A 24 -15.84 -7.22 7.16
CA ILE A 24 -16.08 -5.77 6.98
C ILE A 24 -14.74 -5.01 6.96
N ILE A 25 -13.87 -5.28 7.94
CA ILE A 25 -12.57 -4.60 8.05
C ILE A 25 -11.69 -4.89 6.82
N VAL A 26 -11.58 -6.15 6.41
CA VAL A 26 -10.76 -6.52 5.25
C VAL A 26 -11.35 -5.95 3.96
N SER A 27 -12.66 -6.02 3.75
CA SER A 27 -13.29 -5.51 2.53
C SER A 27 -13.13 -3.99 2.41
N THR A 28 -13.29 -3.26 3.51
CA THR A 28 -13.12 -1.80 3.51
C THR A 28 -11.67 -1.39 3.23
N ALA A 29 -10.69 -2.04 3.85
CA ALA A 29 -9.28 -1.79 3.56
C ALA A 29 -8.90 -2.15 2.11
N ALA A 30 -9.35 -3.31 1.63
CA ALA A 30 -8.97 -3.85 0.32
C ALA A 30 -9.55 -3.04 -0.85
N VAL A 31 -10.76 -2.49 -0.71
CA VAL A 31 -11.43 -1.74 -1.78
C VAL A 31 -11.27 -0.22 -1.60
N GLY A 32 -11.41 0.29 -0.38
CA GLY A 32 -11.44 1.73 -0.14
C GLY A 32 -10.06 2.40 -0.06
N LEU A 33 -9.08 1.72 0.53
CA LEU A 33 -7.77 2.33 0.82
C LEU A 33 -6.67 1.90 -0.16
N ARG A 34 -6.82 0.74 -0.80
CA ARG A 34 -5.76 0.15 -1.64
C ARG A 34 -5.31 1.06 -2.77
N ASP A 35 -6.23 1.76 -3.43
CA ASP A 35 -5.86 2.64 -4.55
C ASP A 35 -5.17 3.93 -4.08
N GLN A 36 -5.61 4.50 -2.94
CA GLN A 36 -4.89 5.63 -2.32
C GLN A 36 -3.49 5.23 -1.85
N GLN A 37 -3.35 4.03 -1.27
CA GLN A 37 -2.04 3.51 -0.86
C GLN A 37 -1.10 3.33 -2.06
N LYS A 38 -1.60 2.81 -3.20
CA LYS A 38 -0.79 2.71 -4.42
C LYS A 38 -0.36 4.09 -4.93
N ALA A 39 -1.28 5.06 -4.97
CA ALA A 39 -0.96 6.42 -5.41
C ALA A 39 0.11 7.06 -4.51
N ASN A 40 -0.04 6.95 -3.19
CA ASN A 40 0.94 7.46 -2.23
C ASN A 40 2.29 6.74 -2.33
N ALA A 41 2.29 5.43 -2.58
CA ALA A 41 3.54 4.67 -2.78
C ALA A 41 4.27 5.07 -4.07
N VAL A 42 3.54 5.39 -5.15
CA VAL A 42 4.14 5.93 -6.38
C VAL A 42 4.74 7.30 -6.12
N LEU A 43 4.03 8.18 -5.42
CA LEU A 43 4.53 9.51 -5.04
C LEU A 43 5.76 9.43 -4.14
N ASP A 44 5.78 8.51 -3.18
CA ASP A 44 6.94 8.29 -2.30
C ASP A 44 8.15 7.82 -3.11
N LYS A 45 7.96 6.86 -4.03
CA LYS A 45 9.03 6.40 -4.93
C LYS A 45 9.61 7.55 -5.76
N GLN A 46 8.75 8.38 -6.35
CA GLN A 46 9.20 9.55 -7.12
C GLN A 46 9.95 10.55 -6.25
N SER A 47 9.42 10.85 -5.05
CA SER A 47 10.06 11.74 -4.07
C SER A 47 11.47 11.26 -3.72
N LYS A 48 11.62 9.96 -3.46
CA LYS A 48 12.92 9.37 -3.09
C LYS A 48 13.93 9.39 -4.25
N ILE A 49 13.48 9.19 -5.49
CA ILE A 49 14.36 9.29 -6.67
C ILE A 49 14.86 10.73 -6.86
N ILE A 50 13.99 11.72 -6.64
CA ILE A 50 14.34 13.14 -6.72
C ILE A 50 15.30 13.54 -5.58
N GLU A 51 15.03 13.07 -4.36
CA GLU A 51 15.86 13.32 -3.18
C GLU A 51 17.30 12.80 -3.37
N VAL A 52 17.46 11.57 -3.89
CA VAL A 52 18.81 11.02 -4.18
C VAL A 52 19.48 11.70 -5.38
N ALA A 53 18.70 12.22 -6.33
CA ALA A 53 19.22 13.02 -7.44
C ALA A 53 19.65 14.43 -7.03
N GLY A 54 19.38 14.85 -5.78
CA GLY A 54 19.72 16.17 -5.28
C GLY A 54 18.88 17.31 -5.86
N ILE A 55 17.69 16.99 -6.36
CA ILE A 55 16.75 17.97 -6.92
C ILE A 55 15.91 18.50 -5.76
N ASP A 56 16.07 19.78 -5.44
CA ASP A 56 15.26 20.41 -4.38
C ASP A 56 13.84 20.66 -4.90
N ALA A 57 12.85 20.18 -4.15
CA ALA A 57 11.45 20.45 -4.44
C ALA A 57 11.09 21.84 -3.88
N GLU A 58 11.55 22.90 -4.56
CA GLU A 58 11.32 24.32 -4.23
C GLU A 58 9.83 24.74 -4.34
N GLY A 59 8.93 24.03 -3.64
CA GLY A 59 7.48 24.23 -3.69
C GLY A 59 6.78 23.63 -4.92
N LYS A 60 7.52 23.01 -5.85
CA LYS A 60 6.95 22.29 -7.01
C LYS A 60 6.48 20.88 -6.63
N LYS A 61 5.51 20.35 -7.36
CA LYS A 61 5.00 18.99 -7.11
C LYS A 61 6.00 17.94 -7.59
N VAL A 62 6.26 16.94 -6.75
CA VAL A 62 7.15 15.79 -7.03
C VAL A 62 6.91 15.15 -8.42
N PRO A 63 5.66 14.89 -8.88
CA PRO A 63 5.43 14.31 -10.20
C PRO A 63 5.90 15.19 -11.37
N GLU A 64 5.86 16.51 -11.22
CA GLU A 64 6.28 17.46 -12.26
C GLU A 64 7.80 17.46 -12.38
N LEU A 65 8.49 17.55 -11.24
CA LEU A 65 9.94 17.45 -11.15
C LEU A 65 10.46 16.10 -11.67
N PHE A 66 9.75 15.01 -11.34
CA PHE A 66 10.10 13.68 -11.84
C PHE A 66 10.02 13.62 -13.37
N ALA A 67 8.96 14.19 -13.96
CA ALA A 67 8.78 14.22 -15.41
C ALA A 67 9.77 15.16 -16.12
N GLU A 68 10.22 16.24 -15.46
CA GLU A 68 11.17 17.21 -16.02
C GLU A 68 12.61 16.70 -15.99
N TYR A 69 13.02 16.06 -14.90
CA TYR A 69 14.43 15.76 -14.65
C TYR A 69 14.80 14.27 -14.72
N ILE A 70 13.85 13.35 -14.68
CA ILE A 70 14.12 11.90 -14.63
C ILE A 70 13.63 11.22 -15.91
N GLU A 71 14.55 10.54 -16.60
CA GLU A 71 14.24 9.67 -17.74
C GLU A 71 14.19 8.20 -17.28
N PRO A 72 13.02 7.54 -17.25
CA PRO A 72 12.92 6.13 -16.90
C PRO A 72 13.48 5.27 -18.04
N ARG A 73 14.46 4.42 -17.73
CA ARG A 73 15.06 3.46 -18.66
C ARG A 73 15.00 2.06 -18.09
N LEU A 74 14.71 1.07 -18.92
CA LEU A 74 14.83 -0.33 -18.54
C LEU A 74 16.22 -0.83 -18.94
N VAL A 75 16.81 -1.67 -18.09
CA VAL A 75 18.13 -2.27 -18.32
C VAL A 75 17.97 -3.77 -18.19
N ASP A 76 18.45 -4.52 -19.18
CA ASP A 76 18.55 -5.96 -19.08
C ASP A 76 19.72 -6.31 -18.15
N PHE A 77 19.45 -6.98 -17.03
CA PHE A 77 20.47 -7.28 -16.02
C PHE A 77 21.55 -8.27 -16.48
N LYS A 78 21.35 -8.99 -17.59
CA LYS A 78 22.30 -9.99 -18.09
C LYS A 78 23.30 -9.37 -19.07
N THR A 79 22.85 -8.43 -19.89
CA THR A 79 23.63 -7.77 -20.94
C THR A 79 24.10 -6.37 -20.55
N GLY A 80 23.35 -5.70 -19.68
CA GLY A 80 23.57 -4.29 -19.31
C GLY A 80 23.03 -3.30 -20.34
N ASP A 81 22.39 -3.79 -21.41
CA ASP A 81 21.84 -2.96 -22.47
C ASP A 81 20.50 -2.34 -22.06
N TYR A 82 20.20 -1.18 -22.63
CA TYR A 82 18.89 -0.55 -22.52
C TYR A 82 17.86 -1.28 -23.39
N VAL A 83 16.68 -1.54 -22.83
CA VAL A 83 15.55 -2.21 -23.51
C VAL A 83 14.24 -1.44 -23.39
#